data_AF-A0A167NF70-F1
#
_entry.id   AF-A0A167NF70-F1
#
_cell.length_a   1.000
_cell.length_b   1.000
_cell.length_c   1.000
_cell.angle_alpha   90.00
_cell.angle_beta   90.00
_cell.angle_gamma   90.00
#
_symmetry.space_group_name_H-M   'P 1'
#
loop_
_entity.id
_entity.type
_entity.pdbx_description
1 polymer ?
#
loop_
_entity_poly.entity_id
_entity_poly.type
_entity_poly.pdbx_seq_one_letter_code
_entity_poly.pdbx_strand_id
1 'polypeptide(L)'
;MNQAQLTTYLAKLEIENLVSYDLALVSQIVQAHIKRYSFSSFNAMQNKLLSVDNDDLFERLIVQQQGGYCFEHNKIAMLALAALGFEVSPLLGRVLLNGTTTNPRTHRLTHLKYKGAAYLVDVGFGVKTPRIPIPIDCSAQVREGANLYQVERTTHSVTVSLVQPEQVTLYQVDLLDTYESDCDVGHFYSHQHPEASFVNNLVVSRISEHERFVLRNLTYMYFNELTGEQREISIESVGQLLELLSNLFYLEPAVSDVRWVFDKILTRRQQAN
;
A
#
# COMPACT_ATOMS: atom_id res chain seq x y z
N MET A 1 -3.76 -9.85 15.57
CA MET A 1 -3.71 -8.62 16.39
C MET A 1 -4.46 -8.88 17.68
N ASN A 2 -3.83 -8.71 18.83
CA ASN A 2 -4.49 -8.84 20.13
C ASN A 2 -5.29 -7.55 20.47
N GLN A 3 -6.07 -7.57 21.55
CA GLN A 3 -6.93 -6.43 21.91
C GLN A 3 -6.13 -5.14 22.21
N ALA A 4 -4.99 -5.24 22.89
CA ALA A 4 -4.16 -4.06 23.20
C ALA A 4 -3.57 -3.42 21.93
N GLN A 5 -3.13 -4.25 20.98
CA GLN A 5 -2.67 -3.81 19.67
C GLN A 5 -3.81 -3.16 18.87
N LEU A 6 -5.02 -3.74 18.91
CA LEU A 6 -6.19 -3.17 18.23
C LEU A 6 -6.55 -1.80 18.80
N THR A 7 -6.61 -1.65 20.12
CA THR A 7 -6.85 -0.36 20.77
C THR A 7 -5.82 0.67 20.36
N THR A 8 -4.53 0.30 20.37
CA THR A 8 -3.44 1.19 19.96
C THR A 8 -3.56 1.59 18.48
N TYR A 9 -3.87 0.64 17.61
CA TYR A 9 -4.04 0.87 16.18
C TYR A 9 -5.20 1.83 15.90
N LEU A 10 -6.38 1.60 16.48
CA LEU A 10 -7.54 2.47 16.30
C LEU A 10 -7.29 3.88 16.87
N ALA A 11 -6.65 3.99 18.03
CA ALA A 11 -6.28 5.28 18.61
C ALA A 11 -5.30 6.06 17.71
N LYS A 12 -4.30 5.40 17.12
CA LYS A 12 -3.38 6.02 16.14
C LYS A 12 -4.08 6.48 14.86
N LEU A 13 -5.19 5.84 14.50
CA LEU A 13 -6.04 6.21 13.37
C LEU A 13 -7.10 7.26 13.73
N GLU A 14 -7.16 7.69 14.99
CA GLU A 14 -8.19 8.62 15.50
C GLU A 14 -9.62 8.08 15.30
N ILE A 15 -9.78 6.74 15.38
CA ILE A 15 -11.07 6.06 15.30
C ILE A 15 -11.49 5.69 16.72
N GLU A 16 -12.37 6.52 17.28
CA GLU A 16 -12.94 6.35 18.61
C GLU A 16 -14.45 6.09 18.54
N ASN A 17 -15.03 5.60 19.63
CA ASN A 17 -16.49 5.46 19.79
C ASN A 17 -17.17 4.71 18.64
N LEU A 18 -16.69 3.50 18.33
CA LEU A 18 -17.27 2.65 17.28
C LEU A 18 -18.77 2.45 17.48
N VAL A 19 -19.58 3.01 16.56
CA VAL A 19 -21.05 2.97 16.63
C VAL A 19 -21.63 1.83 15.78
N SER A 20 -20.94 1.44 14.71
CA SER A 20 -21.32 0.32 13.84
C SER A 20 -20.11 -0.43 13.28
N TYR A 21 -20.30 -1.72 13.00
CA TYR A 21 -19.31 -2.61 12.40
C TYR A 21 -19.73 -2.94 10.96
N ASP A 22 -19.61 -1.94 10.07
CA ASP A 22 -20.07 -2.01 8.69
C ASP A 22 -19.00 -1.54 7.69
N LEU A 23 -19.36 -1.46 6.40
CA LEU A 23 -18.44 -1.01 5.34
C LEU A 23 -18.01 0.46 5.48
N ALA A 24 -18.77 1.29 6.19
CA ALA A 24 -18.36 2.66 6.47
C ALA A 24 -17.18 2.66 7.45
N LEU A 25 -17.21 1.81 8.48
CA LEU A 25 -16.05 1.59 9.35
C LEU A 25 -14.83 1.07 8.58
N VAL A 26 -15.01 0.10 7.67
CA VAL A 26 -13.89 -0.40 6.84
C VAL A 26 -13.29 0.73 5.99
N SER A 27 -14.15 1.56 5.37
CA SER A 27 -13.70 2.72 4.59
C SER A 27 -12.95 3.75 5.45
N GLN A 28 -13.44 4.01 6.67
CA GLN A 28 -12.78 4.89 7.63
C GLN A 28 -11.40 4.38 8.02
N ILE A 29 -11.27 3.06 8.28
CA ILE A 29 -9.97 2.43 8.59
C ILE A 29 -9.02 2.58 7.39
N VAL A 30 -9.47 2.29 6.17
CA VAL A 30 -8.65 2.44 4.95
C VAL A 30 -8.15 3.87 4.80
N GLN A 31 -9.06 4.85 4.86
CA GLN A 31 -8.75 6.28 4.71
C GLN A 31 -7.79 6.78 5.78
N ALA A 32 -8.05 6.46 7.05
CA ALA A 32 -7.17 6.86 8.14
C ALA A 32 -5.79 6.20 8.02
N HIS A 33 -5.73 4.92 7.62
CA HIS A 33 -4.47 4.18 7.50
C HIS A 33 -3.55 4.79 6.44
N ILE A 34 -4.04 4.99 5.22
CA ILE A 34 -3.23 5.52 4.10
C ILE A 34 -2.86 7.00 4.27
N LYS A 35 -3.63 7.74 5.09
CA LYS A 35 -3.33 9.13 5.49
C LYS A 35 -2.22 9.20 6.52
N ARG A 36 -2.21 8.24 7.45
CA ARG A 36 -1.34 8.20 8.63
C ARG A 36 -0.01 7.52 8.36
N TYR A 37 -0.02 6.38 7.66
CA TYR A 37 1.14 5.53 7.44
C TYR A 37 1.53 5.52 5.97
N SER A 38 2.79 5.86 5.69
CA SER A 38 3.30 5.87 4.32
C SER A 38 3.61 4.48 3.79
N PHE A 39 3.13 4.21 2.57
CA PHE A 39 3.72 3.17 1.75
C PHE A 39 5.19 3.52 1.52
N SER A 40 6.10 2.57 1.69
CA SER A 40 7.54 2.76 1.59
C SER A 40 8.25 1.45 1.25
N SER A 41 9.06 1.45 0.18
CA SER A 41 10.03 0.39 -0.10
C SER A 41 11.35 0.56 0.66
N PHE A 42 11.50 1.62 1.48
CA PHE A 42 12.77 1.96 2.13
C PHE A 42 13.35 0.80 2.93
N ASN A 43 12.52 0.06 3.67
CA ASN A 43 12.94 -1.10 4.45
C ASN A 43 13.43 -2.26 3.56
N ALA A 44 12.75 -2.51 2.43
CA ALA A 44 13.11 -3.55 1.46
C ALA A 44 14.43 -3.24 0.73
N MET A 45 14.83 -1.97 0.65
CA MET A 45 16.08 -1.60 -0.01
C MET A 45 17.33 -1.95 0.81
N GLN A 46 17.22 -2.12 2.14
CA GLN A 46 18.37 -2.19 3.05
C GLN A 46 19.12 -3.52 3.07
N ASN A 47 18.82 -4.47 2.17
CA ASN A 47 19.42 -5.81 2.14
C ASN A 47 19.34 -6.54 3.49
N LYS A 48 18.28 -6.30 4.26
CA LYS A 48 17.99 -6.96 5.54
C LYS A 48 16.75 -7.81 5.39
N LEU A 49 16.65 -8.88 6.17
CA LEU A 49 15.40 -9.62 6.29
C LEU A 49 14.32 -8.70 6.87
N LEU A 50 13.16 -8.69 6.22
CA LEU A 50 12.03 -7.86 6.63
C LEU A 50 10.97 -8.74 7.26
N SER A 51 10.89 -8.77 8.59
CA SER A 51 9.92 -9.61 9.32
C SER A 51 8.49 -9.15 9.03
N VAL A 52 7.62 -10.13 8.77
CA VAL A 52 6.16 -9.99 8.71
C VAL A 52 5.49 -10.80 9.82
N ASP A 53 6.25 -11.22 10.85
CA ASP A 53 5.65 -11.70 12.08
C ASP A 53 4.73 -10.62 12.67
N ASN A 54 3.63 -11.03 13.30
CA ASN A 54 2.59 -10.11 13.71
C ASN A 54 3.08 -9.04 14.70
N ASP A 55 3.93 -9.41 15.65
CA ASP A 55 4.38 -8.49 16.70
C ASP A 55 5.50 -7.57 16.19
N ASP A 56 6.48 -8.13 15.46
CA ASP A 56 7.54 -7.36 14.80
C ASP A 56 6.95 -6.33 13.81
N LEU A 57 5.99 -6.77 13.00
CA LEU A 57 5.33 -5.92 12.01
C LEU A 57 4.52 -4.81 12.69
N PHE A 58 3.81 -5.13 13.77
CA PHE A 58 3.04 -4.14 14.52
C PHE A 58 3.96 -3.07 15.12
N GLU A 59 5.02 -3.49 15.81
CA GLU A 59 5.98 -2.57 16.42
C GLU A 59 6.60 -1.65 15.34
N ARG A 60 7.08 -2.22 14.25
CA ARG A 60 7.77 -1.46 13.21
C ARG A 60 6.85 -0.53 12.41
N LEU A 61 5.68 -1.01 11.99
CA LEU A 61 4.75 -0.25 11.14
C LEU A 61 3.92 0.76 11.95
N ILE A 62 3.39 0.35 13.11
CA ILE A 62 2.38 1.11 13.86
C ILE A 62 3.02 1.95 14.96
N VAL A 63 3.91 1.37 15.76
CA VAL A 63 4.54 2.08 16.88
C VAL A 63 5.65 3.00 16.35
N GLN A 64 6.58 2.44 15.58
CA GLN A 64 7.77 3.13 15.09
C GLN A 64 7.54 3.88 13.76
N GLN A 65 6.41 3.66 13.08
CA GLN A 65 6.05 4.37 11.84
C GLN A 65 7.12 4.29 10.74
N GLN A 66 7.81 3.16 10.60
CA GLN A 66 8.84 3.00 9.57
C GLN A 66 8.28 2.81 8.15
N GLY A 67 6.95 2.90 7.98
CA GLY A 67 6.25 2.58 6.74
C GLY A 67 6.38 1.12 6.35
N GLY A 68 5.83 0.77 5.20
CA GLY A 68 5.92 -0.57 4.64
C GLY A 68 5.35 -0.66 3.24
N TYR A 69 5.32 -1.85 2.65
CA TYR A 69 4.65 -2.08 1.37
C TYR A 69 3.43 -3.00 1.50
N CYS A 70 2.90 -3.49 0.38
CA CYS A 70 1.61 -4.20 0.34
C CYS A 70 1.55 -5.40 1.31
N PHE A 71 2.62 -6.19 1.45
CA PHE A 71 2.65 -7.34 2.35
C PHE A 71 2.53 -6.97 3.84
N GLU A 72 2.91 -5.75 4.18
CA GLU A 72 2.97 -5.24 5.56
C GLU A 72 1.69 -4.49 5.91
N HIS A 73 1.32 -3.50 5.07
CA HIS A 73 0.12 -2.69 5.25
C HIS A 73 -1.14 -3.55 5.21
N ASN A 74 -1.30 -4.38 4.16
CA ASN A 74 -2.51 -5.19 4.03
C ASN A 74 -2.58 -6.29 5.09
N LYS A 75 -1.45 -6.81 5.58
CA LYS A 75 -1.46 -7.76 6.71
C LYS A 75 -1.96 -7.11 7.99
N ILE A 76 -1.43 -5.95 8.38
CA ILE A 76 -1.86 -5.27 9.60
C ILE A 76 -3.33 -4.84 9.54
N ALA A 77 -3.77 -4.26 8.42
CA ALA A 77 -5.16 -3.88 8.26
C ALA A 77 -6.10 -5.10 8.29
N MET A 78 -5.73 -6.21 7.64
CA MET A 78 -6.49 -7.46 7.71
C MET A 78 -6.61 -7.98 9.14
N LEU A 79 -5.50 -8.00 9.90
CA LEU A 79 -5.50 -8.44 11.29
C LEU A 79 -6.37 -7.55 12.19
N ALA A 80 -6.42 -6.25 11.93
CA ALA A 80 -7.31 -5.32 12.63
C ALA A 80 -8.79 -5.59 12.30
N LEU A 81 -9.12 -5.77 11.01
CA LEU A 81 -10.48 -6.11 10.58
C LEU A 81 -10.94 -7.46 11.17
N ALA A 82 -10.08 -8.47 11.17
CA ALA A 82 -10.37 -9.75 11.81
C ALA A 82 -10.64 -9.59 13.32
N ALA A 83 -9.82 -8.79 14.01
CA ALA A 83 -9.99 -8.52 15.45
C ALA A 83 -11.27 -7.72 15.78
N LEU A 84 -11.78 -6.96 14.81
CA LEU A 84 -13.10 -6.29 14.86
C LEU A 84 -14.27 -7.23 14.51
N GLY A 85 -14.00 -8.48 14.15
CA GLY A 85 -15.02 -9.49 13.86
C GLY A 85 -15.45 -9.59 12.39
N PHE A 86 -14.76 -8.92 11.47
CA PHE A 86 -15.02 -9.08 10.03
C PHE A 86 -14.48 -10.42 9.51
N GLU A 87 -15.19 -11.06 8.57
CA GLU A 87 -14.70 -12.24 7.87
C GLU A 87 -13.73 -11.80 6.76
N VAL A 88 -12.43 -12.02 7.01
CA VAL A 88 -11.36 -11.61 6.11
C VAL A 88 -10.35 -12.72 5.85
N SER A 89 -9.77 -12.72 4.65
CA SER A 89 -8.66 -13.61 4.26
C SER A 89 -7.69 -12.88 3.33
N PRO A 90 -6.42 -13.31 3.22
CA PRO A 90 -5.51 -12.69 2.26
C PRO A 90 -5.91 -13.08 0.82
N LEU A 91 -5.48 -12.25 -0.13
CA LEU A 91 -5.43 -12.58 -1.56
C LEU A 91 -4.09 -12.14 -2.13
N LEU A 92 -3.71 -12.77 -3.23
CA LEU A 92 -2.56 -12.38 -4.04
C LEU A 92 -2.98 -11.93 -5.43
N GLY A 93 -2.35 -10.85 -5.89
CA GLY A 93 -2.56 -10.27 -7.20
C GLY A 93 -1.27 -9.91 -7.93
N ARG A 94 -1.43 -9.65 -9.22
CA ARG A 94 -0.39 -9.20 -10.14
C ARG A 94 -0.56 -7.69 -10.32
N VAL A 95 0.51 -6.93 -10.09
CA VAL A 95 0.52 -5.50 -10.40
C VAL A 95 0.58 -5.35 -11.91
N LEU A 96 -0.42 -4.70 -12.50
CA LEU A 96 -0.51 -4.45 -13.94
C LEU A 96 -0.18 -2.99 -14.29
N LEU A 97 -0.08 -2.12 -13.29
CA LEU A 97 0.39 -0.74 -13.42
C LEU A 97 1.80 -0.73 -14.02
N ASN A 98 1.92 -0.30 -15.28
CA ASN A 98 3.15 -0.33 -16.09
C ASN A 98 3.77 -1.75 -16.21
N GLY A 99 2.95 -2.79 -16.09
CA GLY A 99 3.36 -4.19 -16.09
C GLY A 99 2.70 -5.00 -17.20
N THR A 100 2.82 -6.32 -17.09
CA THR A 100 2.15 -7.27 -18.00
C THR A 100 1.23 -8.20 -17.22
N THR A 101 0.32 -8.87 -17.93
CA THR A 101 -0.57 -9.90 -17.36
C THR A 101 0.19 -11.11 -16.79
N THR A 102 1.48 -11.26 -17.13
CA THR A 102 2.35 -12.33 -16.64
C THR A 102 3.20 -11.94 -15.42
N ASN A 103 3.10 -10.70 -14.93
CA ASN A 103 3.81 -10.26 -13.72
C ASN A 103 3.56 -11.19 -12.52
N PRO A 104 4.54 -11.42 -11.64
CA PRO A 104 4.39 -12.34 -10.52
C PRO A 104 3.34 -11.85 -9.51
N ARG A 105 2.81 -12.79 -8.72
CA ARG A 105 1.87 -12.54 -7.61
C ARG A 105 2.58 -11.85 -6.45
N THR A 106 2.75 -10.54 -6.57
CA THR A 106 3.58 -9.71 -5.68
C THR A 106 2.79 -8.58 -5.04
N HIS A 107 1.46 -8.60 -5.18
CA HIS A 107 0.57 -7.70 -4.45
C HIS A 107 -0.30 -8.50 -3.48
N ARG A 108 -0.19 -8.22 -2.18
CA ARG A 108 -1.09 -8.74 -1.15
C ARG A 108 -2.28 -7.81 -1.00
N LEU A 109 -3.49 -8.34 -0.94
CA LEU A 109 -4.72 -7.61 -0.61
C LEU A 109 -5.53 -8.38 0.44
N THR A 110 -6.62 -7.77 0.91
CA THR A 110 -7.59 -8.42 1.80
C THR A 110 -8.89 -8.70 1.06
N HIS A 111 -9.34 -9.95 1.10
CA HIS A 111 -10.71 -10.32 0.80
C HIS A 111 -11.57 -10.08 2.03
N LEU A 112 -12.65 -9.32 1.88
CA LEU A 112 -13.65 -9.09 2.92
C LEU A 112 -14.98 -9.66 2.46
N LYS A 113 -15.58 -10.52 3.28
CA LYS A 113 -16.98 -10.91 3.13
C LYS A 113 -17.83 -10.17 4.15
N TYR A 114 -18.87 -9.51 3.68
CA TYR A 114 -19.77 -8.75 4.53
C TYR A 114 -21.20 -8.85 4.02
N LYS A 115 -22.12 -9.32 4.88
CA LYS A 115 -23.55 -9.49 4.58
C LYS A 115 -23.84 -10.22 3.25
N GLY A 116 -23.04 -11.26 2.95
CA GLY A 116 -23.20 -12.09 1.75
C GLY A 116 -22.58 -11.53 0.47
N ALA A 117 -21.89 -10.40 0.54
CA ALA A 117 -21.17 -9.80 -0.57
C ALA A 117 -19.65 -9.82 -0.34
N ALA A 118 -18.86 -9.82 -1.42
CA ALA A 118 -17.41 -9.82 -1.39
C ALA A 118 -16.79 -8.49 -1.83
N TYR A 119 -15.72 -8.09 -1.15
CA TYR A 119 -15.00 -6.85 -1.38
C TYR A 119 -13.48 -7.08 -1.38
N LEU A 120 -12.76 -6.30 -2.18
CA LEU A 120 -11.33 -6.08 -2.00
C LEU A 120 -11.11 -4.90 -1.07
N VAL A 121 -10.28 -5.10 -0.05
CA VAL A 121 -9.76 -4.04 0.82
C VAL A 121 -8.25 -3.95 0.62
N ASP A 122 -7.78 -2.75 0.31
CA ASP A 122 -6.37 -2.47 0.04
C ASP A 122 -5.97 -1.17 0.76
N VAL A 123 -4.86 -1.24 1.50
CA VAL A 123 -4.21 -0.11 2.18
C VAL A 123 -2.73 -0.03 1.80
N GLY A 124 -2.30 -0.75 0.76
CA GLY A 124 -0.90 -1.04 0.49
C GLY A 124 -0.48 -1.00 -0.98
N PHE A 125 -1.31 -0.47 -1.91
CA PHE A 125 -0.93 -0.33 -3.32
C PHE A 125 -0.08 0.91 -3.62
N GLY A 126 0.10 1.79 -2.63
CA GLY A 126 0.81 3.07 -2.77
C GLY A 126 -0.09 4.19 -3.27
N VAL A 127 0.44 5.08 -4.12
CA VAL A 127 -0.23 6.35 -4.47
C VAL A 127 -1.57 6.18 -5.19
N LYS A 128 -1.86 5.04 -5.81
CA LYS A 128 -3.14 4.75 -6.50
C LYS A 128 -4.10 3.87 -5.69
N THR A 129 -3.83 3.66 -4.40
CA THR A 129 -4.69 2.84 -3.51
C THR A 129 -6.12 3.40 -3.49
N PRO A 130 -7.16 2.57 -3.72
CA PRO A 130 -8.54 2.93 -3.43
C PRO A 130 -8.75 3.16 -1.93
N ARG A 131 -9.52 4.18 -1.58
CA ARG A 131 -9.84 4.60 -0.21
C ARG A 131 -11.15 3.99 0.31
N ILE A 132 -11.78 3.12 -0.48
CA ILE A 132 -13.01 2.40 -0.14
C ILE A 132 -12.86 0.90 -0.47
N PRO A 133 -13.61 0.02 0.21
CA PRO A 133 -13.75 -1.37 -0.21
C PRO A 133 -14.34 -1.45 -1.63
N ILE A 134 -13.69 -2.19 -2.52
CA ILE A 134 -14.14 -2.36 -3.90
C ILE A 134 -15.01 -3.61 -3.98
N PRO A 135 -16.31 -3.51 -4.31
CA PRO A 135 -17.17 -4.67 -4.49
C PRO A 135 -16.69 -5.53 -5.67
N ILE A 136 -16.71 -6.85 -5.50
CA ILE A 136 -16.15 -7.77 -6.49
C ILE A 136 -17.07 -8.91 -6.90
N ASP A 137 -18.33 -8.95 -6.48
CA ASP A 137 -19.27 -10.04 -6.84
C ASP A 137 -19.64 -10.06 -8.32
N CYS A 138 -19.55 -8.91 -9.00
CA CYS A 138 -19.79 -8.78 -10.43
C CYS A 138 -18.93 -7.67 -11.03
N SER A 139 -18.87 -7.64 -12.37
CA SER A 139 -18.26 -6.51 -13.08
C SER A 139 -19.11 -5.26 -12.86
N ALA A 140 -18.49 -4.18 -12.43
CA ALA A 140 -19.18 -2.95 -12.06
C ALA A 140 -18.25 -1.74 -12.20
N GLN A 141 -18.87 -0.56 -12.27
CA GLN A 141 -18.16 0.70 -12.05
C GLN A 141 -18.36 1.17 -10.63
N VAL A 142 -17.28 1.62 -10.00
CA VAL A 142 -17.26 2.04 -8.60
C VAL A 142 -16.70 3.46 -8.57
N ARG A 143 -17.49 4.40 -8.06
CA ARG A 143 -17.10 5.80 -7.95
C ARG A 143 -16.62 6.12 -6.55
N GLU A 144 -15.48 6.78 -6.46
CA GLU A 144 -14.90 7.34 -5.26
C GLU A 144 -14.45 8.77 -5.54
N GLY A 145 -15.31 9.74 -5.22
CA GLY A 145 -15.06 11.14 -5.57
C GLY A 145 -14.81 11.29 -7.08
N ALA A 146 -13.64 11.83 -7.44
CA ALA A 146 -13.20 12.00 -8.83
C ALA A 146 -12.75 10.68 -9.50
N ASN A 147 -12.41 9.66 -8.71
CA ASN A 147 -11.93 8.39 -9.21
C ASN A 147 -13.10 7.51 -9.65
N LEU A 148 -13.01 6.98 -10.88
CA LEU A 148 -13.93 5.95 -11.36
C LEU A 148 -13.13 4.68 -11.61
N TYR A 149 -13.43 3.64 -10.86
CA TYR A 149 -12.85 2.32 -11.03
C TYR A 149 -13.75 1.44 -11.88
N GLN A 150 -13.15 0.69 -12.80
CA GLN A 150 -13.78 -0.40 -13.52
C GLN A 150 -13.32 -1.72 -12.89
N VAL A 151 -14.29 -2.49 -12.38
CA VAL A 151 -14.10 -3.84 -11.89
C VAL A 151 -14.56 -4.80 -12.97
N GLU A 152 -13.71 -5.74 -13.34
CA GLU A 152 -14.02 -6.82 -14.29
C GLU A 152 -13.83 -8.15 -13.59
N ARG A 153 -14.92 -8.88 -13.38
CA ARG A 153 -14.91 -10.19 -12.72
C ARG A 153 -14.97 -11.31 -13.75
N THR A 154 -14.10 -12.30 -13.57
CA THR A 154 -14.24 -13.64 -14.16
C THR A 154 -14.51 -14.66 -13.05
N THR A 155 -14.70 -15.93 -13.41
CA THR A 155 -14.84 -17.01 -12.43
C THR A 155 -13.63 -17.13 -11.49
N HIS A 156 -12.43 -16.78 -11.96
CA HIS A 156 -11.17 -17.06 -11.24
C HIS A 156 -10.44 -15.81 -10.77
N SER A 157 -10.78 -14.64 -11.30
CA SER A 157 -10.01 -13.41 -11.04
C SER A 157 -10.87 -12.17 -11.13
N VAL A 158 -10.34 -11.09 -10.53
CA VAL A 158 -10.90 -9.75 -10.63
C VAL A 158 -9.81 -8.79 -11.08
N THR A 159 -10.06 -8.05 -12.15
CA THR A 159 -9.22 -6.95 -12.60
C THR A 159 -9.81 -5.63 -12.12
N VAL A 160 -8.98 -4.77 -11.54
CA VAL A 160 -9.36 -3.40 -11.14
C VAL A 160 -8.56 -2.40 -11.97
N SER A 161 -9.27 -1.57 -12.71
CA SER A 161 -8.70 -0.46 -13.48
C SER A 161 -9.24 0.87 -12.96
N LEU A 162 -8.40 1.90 -12.94
CA LEU A 162 -8.84 3.28 -12.85
C LEU A 162 -9.13 3.76 -14.28
N VAL A 163 -10.32 4.31 -14.52
CA VAL A 163 -10.74 4.81 -15.84
C VAL A 163 -10.97 6.33 -15.86
N GLN A 164 -11.07 6.96 -14.68
CA GLN A 164 -11.01 8.41 -14.49
C GLN A 164 -10.21 8.68 -13.20
N PRO A 165 -9.36 9.71 -13.15
CA PRO A 165 -9.09 10.70 -14.21
C PRO A 165 -8.19 10.21 -15.34
N GLU A 166 -7.53 9.06 -15.16
CA GLU A 166 -6.67 8.43 -16.16
C GLU A 166 -7.11 7.00 -16.42
N GLN A 167 -6.71 6.43 -17.56
CA GLN A 167 -7.01 5.06 -17.92
C GLN A 167 -5.80 4.16 -17.66
N VAL A 168 -5.83 3.44 -16.54
CA VAL A 168 -4.75 2.55 -16.12
C VAL A 168 -5.28 1.33 -15.37
N THR A 169 -4.77 0.16 -15.73
CA THR A 169 -5.07 -1.07 -14.99
C THR A 169 -4.14 -1.19 -13.79
N LEU A 170 -4.70 -1.31 -12.58
CA LEU A 170 -3.94 -1.32 -11.35
C LEU A 170 -3.36 -2.71 -11.09
N TYR A 171 -4.25 -3.68 -10.97
CA TYR A 171 -3.91 -5.06 -10.64
C TYR A 171 -5.01 -6.04 -11.06
N GLN A 172 -4.61 -7.31 -11.16
CA GLN A 172 -5.52 -8.45 -11.25
C GLN A 172 -5.29 -9.36 -10.05
N VAL A 173 -6.36 -9.71 -9.35
CA VAL A 173 -6.35 -10.54 -8.15
C VAL A 173 -6.92 -11.91 -8.48
N ASP A 174 -6.25 -12.97 -8.04
CA ASP A 174 -6.77 -14.33 -8.15
C ASP A 174 -7.74 -14.60 -6.99
N LEU A 175 -8.89 -15.22 -7.26
CA LEU A 175 -9.92 -15.55 -6.26
C LEU A 175 -9.72 -16.96 -5.65
N LEU A 176 -8.48 -17.42 -5.61
CA LEU A 176 -8.11 -18.69 -5.00
C LEU A 176 -7.96 -18.53 -3.49
N ASP A 177 -8.22 -19.61 -2.76
CA ASP A 177 -7.84 -19.68 -1.35
C ASP A 177 -6.33 -19.41 -1.24
N THR A 178 -6.00 -18.41 -0.44
CA THR A 178 -4.64 -17.91 -0.25
C THR A 178 -4.32 -17.98 1.24
N TYR A 179 -3.11 -18.41 1.56
CA TYR A 179 -2.65 -18.54 2.94
C TYR A 179 -1.48 -17.59 3.22
N GLU A 180 -1.17 -17.38 4.49
CA GLU A 180 0.00 -16.56 4.89
C GLU A 180 1.29 -17.11 4.28
N SER A 181 1.44 -18.44 4.16
CA SER A 181 2.60 -19.06 3.53
C SER A 181 2.76 -18.70 2.04
N ASP A 182 1.67 -18.48 1.32
CA ASP A 182 1.72 -18.03 -0.07
C ASP A 182 2.19 -16.57 -0.13
N CYS A 183 1.70 -15.76 0.81
CA CYS A 183 2.12 -14.37 0.97
C CYS A 183 3.62 -14.27 1.32
N ASP A 184 4.14 -15.19 2.15
CA ASP A 184 5.55 -15.21 2.55
C ASP A 184 6.48 -15.42 1.34
N VAL A 185 6.08 -16.25 0.37
CA VAL A 185 6.84 -16.45 -0.88
C VAL A 185 6.88 -15.17 -1.71
N GLY A 186 5.72 -14.51 -1.89
CA GLY A 186 5.64 -13.24 -2.62
C GLY A 186 6.42 -12.11 -1.93
N HIS A 187 6.35 -12.07 -0.59
CA HIS A 187 7.11 -11.15 0.26
C HIS A 187 8.61 -11.39 0.15
N PHE A 188 9.06 -12.63 0.25
CA PHE A 188 10.48 -12.99 0.12
C PHE A 188 11.05 -12.53 -1.22
N TYR A 189 10.36 -12.83 -2.33
CA TYR A 189 10.77 -12.33 -3.64
C TYR A 189 10.85 -10.80 -3.64
N SER A 190 9.81 -10.12 -3.15
CA SER A 190 9.68 -8.66 -3.27
C SER A 190 10.73 -7.86 -2.47
N HIS A 191 11.32 -8.43 -1.41
CA HIS A 191 12.33 -7.74 -0.58
C HIS A 191 13.75 -8.35 -0.62
N GLN A 192 13.94 -9.54 -1.21
CA GLN A 192 15.27 -10.18 -1.29
C GLN A 192 15.75 -10.43 -2.72
N HIS A 193 14.83 -10.59 -3.69
CA HIS A 193 15.27 -10.97 -5.03
C HIS A 193 16.02 -9.81 -5.69
N PRO A 194 17.23 -10.01 -6.26
CA PRO A 194 18.03 -8.94 -6.86
C PRO A 194 17.33 -8.17 -7.97
N GLU A 195 16.41 -8.81 -8.69
CA GLU A 195 15.60 -8.17 -9.75
C GLU A 195 14.23 -7.65 -9.28
N ALA A 196 13.88 -7.79 -8.00
CA ALA A 196 12.62 -7.24 -7.51
C ALA A 196 12.65 -5.70 -7.55
N SER A 197 11.50 -5.11 -7.89
CA SER A 197 11.39 -3.66 -8.07
C SER A 197 11.76 -2.88 -6.79
N PHE A 198 11.24 -3.31 -5.64
CA PHE A 198 11.39 -2.59 -4.37
C PHE A 198 12.75 -2.78 -3.71
N VAL A 199 13.53 -3.79 -4.10
CA VAL A 199 14.94 -3.92 -3.71
C VAL A 199 15.79 -2.81 -4.35
N ASN A 200 15.37 -2.31 -5.52
CA ASN A 200 16.18 -1.46 -6.38
C ASN A 200 15.66 -0.03 -6.54
N ASN A 201 14.40 0.21 -6.20
CA ASN A 201 13.75 1.50 -6.39
C ASN A 201 13.13 1.96 -5.09
N LEU A 202 13.43 3.20 -4.71
CA LEU A 202 12.73 3.87 -3.63
C LEU A 202 11.35 4.28 -4.13
N VAL A 203 10.31 3.79 -3.48
CA VAL A 203 8.93 4.20 -3.71
C VAL A 203 8.34 4.50 -2.35
N VAL A 204 8.02 5.76 -2.12
CA VAL A 204 7.33 6.21 -0.91
C VAL A 204 6.08 6.95 -1.35
N SER A 205 4.94 6.70 -0.71
CA SER A 205 3.73 7.45 -1.02
C SER A 205 2.83 7.62 0.18
N ARG A 206 2.00 8.66 0.13
CA ARG A 206 0.97 8.94 1.12
C ARG A 206 -0.23 9.56 0.42
N ILE A 207 -1.42 9.27 0.92
CA ILE A 207 -2.68 9.79 0.38
C ILE A 207 -3.37 10.55 1.51
N SER A 208 -3.53 11.85 1.35
CA SER A 208 -4.41 12.66 2.20
C SER A 208 -5.83 12.70 1.60
N GLU A 209 -6.71 13.54 2.13
CA GLU A 209 -8.12 13.60 1.72
C GLU A 209 -8.28 13.86 0.21
N HIS A 210 -7.54 14.81 -0.34
CA HIS A 210 -7.57 15.17 -1.77
C HIS A 210 -6.20 15.23 -2.42
N GLU A 211 -5.15 14.92 -1.66
CA GLU A 211 -3.77 15.10 -2.10
C GLU A 211 -3.06 13.77 -2.11
N ARG A 212 -2.26 13.55 -3.15
CA ARG A 212 -1.45 12.35 -3.32
C ARG A 212 0.00 12.75 -3.48
N PHE A 213 0.84 12.13 -2.67
CA PHE A 213 2.27 12.38 -2.61
C PHE A 213 2.98 11.09 -3.01
N VAL A 214 3.93 11.16 -3.95
CA VAL A 214 4.76 10.02 -4.31
C VAL A 214 6.19 10.45 -4.56
N LEU A 215 7.11 9.76 -3.91
CA LEU A 215 8.53 9.79 -4.20
C LEU A 215 8.88 8.50 -4.93
N ARG A 216 9.37 8.62 -6.16
CA ARG A 216 9.93 7.50 -6.91
C ARG A 216 11.39 7.81 -7.21
N ASN A 217 12.30 7.06 -6.58
CA ASN A 217 13.72 7.31 -6.61
C ASN A 217 14.03 8.74 -6.16
N LEU A 218 14.66 9.55 -7.02
CA LEU A 218 14.98 10.96 -6.73
C LEU A 218 14.01 11.93 -7.44
N THR A 219 12.78 11.50 -7.66
CA THR A 219 11.71 12.33 -8.23
C THR A 219 10.50 12.32 -7.30
N TYR A 220 10.15 13.49 -6.79
CA TYR A 220 8.94 13.71 -6.02
C TYR A 220 7.83 14.24 -6.93
N MET A 221 6.64 13.66 -6.82
CA MET A 221 5.44 14.09 -7.52
C MET A 221 4.30 14.32 -6.53
N TYR A 222 3.53 15.37 -6.78
CA TYR A 222 2.35 15.76 -6.03
C TYR A 222 1.16 15.89 -6.98
N PHE A 223 0.00 15.43 -6.53
CA PHE A 223 -1.27 15.58 -7.23
C PHE A 223 -2.37 16.01 -6.27
N ASN A 224 -3.11 17.06 -6.65
CA ASN A 224 -4.35 17.46 -5.99
C ASN A 224 -5.56 17.02 -6.82
N GLU A 225 -6.36 16.10 -6.30
CA GLU A 225 -7.51 15.54 -6.99
C GLU A 225 -8.68 16.54 -7.15
N LEU A 226 -8.75 17.60 -6.32
CA LEU A 226 -9.81 18.61 -6.41
C LEU A 226 -9.49 19.69 -7.45
N THR A 227 -8.25 20.22 -7.42
CA THR A 227 -7.85 21.33 -8.29
C THR A 227 -7.23 20.86 -9.60
N GLY A 228 -6.83 19.59 -9.68
CA GLY A 228 -6.03 19.05 -10.79
C GLY A 228 -4.58 19.51 -10.78
N GLU A 229 -4.13 20.23 -9.73
CA GLU A 229 -2.75 20.68 -9.61
C GLU A 229 -1.78 19.49 -9.57
N GLN A 230 -0.71 19.59 -10.36
CA GLN A 230 0.38 18.61 -10.35
C GLN A 230 1.72 19.33 -10.20
N ARG A 231 2.64 18.73 -9.45
CA ARG A 231 4.03 19.20 -9.35
C ARG A 231 4.98 18.03 -9.44
N GLU A 232 6.11 18.23 -10.09
CA GLU A 232 7.22 17.29 -10.14
C GLU A 232 8.51 18.01 -9.75
N ILE A 233 9.28 17.42 -8.84
CA ILE A 233 10.50 18.01 -8.28
C ILE A 233 11.60 16.95 -8.28
N SER A 234 12.76 17.29 -8.82
CA SER A 234 13.96 16.45 -8.72
C SER A 234 14.64 16.64 -7.36
N ILE A 235 15.08 15.54 -6.76
CA ILE A 235 15.78 15.53 -5.48
C ILE A 235 17.28 15.46 -5.74
N GLU A 236 18.00 16.50 -5.32
CA GLU A 236 19.40 16.72 -5.67
C GLU A 236 20.35 16.46 -4.51
N SER A 237 19.83 16.26 -3.29
CA SER A 237 20.66 16.02 -2.12
C SER A 237 20.00 15.08 -1.10
N VAL A 238 20.86 14.46 -0.27
CA VAL A 238 20.46 13.67 0.89
C VAL A 238 19.60 14.48 1.86
N GLY A 239 19.90 15.78 2.03
CA GLY A 239 19.15 16.67 2.92
C GLY A 239 17.70 16.87 2.45
N GLN A 240 17.50 17.15 1.15
CA GLN A 240 16.17 17.26 0.56
C GLN A 240 15.38 15.94 0.66
N LEU A 241 16.05 14.80 0.43
CA LEU A 241 15.42 13.50 0.56
C LEU A 241 14.95 13.25 2.00
N LEU A 242 15.82 13.48 2.99
CA LEU A 242 15.50 13.32 4.40
C LEU A 242 14.34 14.22 4.82
N GLU A 243 14.35 15.49 4.41
CA GLU A 243 13.29 16.44 4.72
C GLU A 243 11.92 15.98 4.21
N LEU A 244 11.86 15.47 2.97
CA LEU A 244 10.62 14.90 2.43
C LEU A 244 10.18 13.65 3.21
N LEU A 245 11.10 12.74 3.51
CA LEU A 245 10.78 11.52 4.25
C LEU A 245 10.18 11.83 5.63
N SER A 246 10.78 12.75 6.40
CA SER A 246 10.29 13.14 7.72
C SER A 246 9.02 13.99 7.64
N ASN A 247 9.06 15.13 6.93
CA ASN A 247 8.00 16.13 7.02
C ASN A 247 6.75 15.76 6.22
N LEU A 248 6.92 15.09 5.08
CA LEU A 248 5.82 14.79 4.17
C LEU A 248 5.34 13.35 4.28
N PHE A 249 6.26 12.39 4.46
CA PHE A 249 5.93 10.97 4.52
C PHE A 249 5.93 10.39 5.94
N TYR A 250 6.23 11.20 6.97
CA TYR A 250 6.20 10.80 8.38
C TYR A 250 7.07 9.58 8.69
N LEU A 251 8.21 9.48 7.99
CA LEU A 251 9.23 8.46 8.21
C LEU A 251 10.44 9.12 8.87
N GLU A 252 10.99 8.51 9.91
CA GLU A 252 12.19 9.03 10.59
C GLU A 252 13.40 8.08 10.43
N PRO A 253 13.89 7.85 9.20
CA PRO A 253 15.05 7.00 8.97
C PRO A 253 16.35 7.65 9.47
N ALA A 254 17.34 6.84 9.82
CA ALA A 254 18.66 7.36 10.14
C ALA A 254 19.30 8.02 8.90
N VAL A 255 19.99 9.15 9.11
CA VAL A 255 20.67 9.90 8.04
C VAL A 255 21.64 9.02 7.24
N SER A 256 22.31 8.07 7.89
CA SER A 256 23.19 7.10 7.25
C SER A 256 22.45 6.21 6.25
N ASP A 257 21.24 5.76 6.60
CA ASP A 257 20.42 4.90 5.74
C ASP A 257 19.90 5.70 4.55
N VAL A 258 19.48 6.96 4.76
CA VAL A 258 19.04 7.85 3.68
C VAL A 258 20.18 8.11 2.69
N ARG A 259 21.40 8.39 3.19
CA ARG A 259 22.58 8.55 2.34
C ARG A 259 22.86 7.29 1.52
N TRP A 260 22.82 6.12 2.15
CA TRP A 260 23.04 4.85 1.46
C TRP A 260 22.01 4.61 0.35
N VAL A 261 20.72 4.85 0.63
CA VAL A 261 19.64 4.73 -0.37
C VAL A 261 19.84 5.72 -1.52
N PHE A 262 20.17 6.98 -1.20
CA PHE A 262 20.43 8.02 -2.19
C PHE A 262 21.57 7.64 -3.14
N ASP A 263 22.70 7.18 -2.59
CA ASP A 263 23.86 6.75 -3.36
C ASP A 263 23.55 5.52 -4.23
N LYS A 264 22.83 4.52 -3.68
CA LYS A 264 22.38 3.32 -4.42
C LYS A 264 21.55 3.70 -5.65
N ILE A 265 20.64 4.67 -5.52
CA ILE A 265 19.80 5.14 -6.62
C ILE A 265 20.66 5.86 -7.68
N LEU A 266 21.61 6.70 -7.27
CA LEU A 266 22.51 7.40 -8.21
C LEU A 266 23.38 6.41 -9.00
N THR A 267 23.99 5.43 -8.34
CA THR A 267 24.80 4.41 -9.00
C THR A 267 23.98 3.64 -10.04
N ARG A 268 22.75 3.24 -9.71
CA ARG A 268 21.88 2.53 -10.65
C ARG A 268 21.49 3.39 -11.85
N ARG A 269 21.20 4.69 -11.63
CA ARG A 269 20.90 5.63 -12.73
C ARG A 269 22.08 5.77 -13.71
N GLN A 270 23.31 5.73 -13.21
CA GLN A 270 24.52 5.77 -14.04
C GLN A 270 24.75 4.49 -14.85
N GLN A 271 24.32 3.33 -14.34
CA GLN A 271 24.44 2.03 -15.03
C GLN A 271 23.37 1.80 -16.11
N ALA A 272 22.25 2.53 -16.04
CA ALA A 272 21.14 2.43 -16.98
C ALA A 272 21.25 3.41 -18.17
N ASN A 273 22.16 4.38 -18.09
CA ASN A 273 22.49 5.35 -19.14
C ASN A 273 23.75 4.90 -19.89
#